data_AF-A0A2H3E147-F1
#
_entry.id   AF-A0A2H3E147-F1
#
_cell.length_a   1.000
_cell.length_b   1.000
_cell.length_c   1.000
_cell.angle_alpha   90.00
_cell.angle_beta   90.00
_cell.angle_gamma   90.00
#
_symmetry.space_group_name_H-M   'P 1'
#
loop_
_entity.id
_entity.type
_entity.pdbx_description
1 polymer ?
#
loop_
_entity_poly.entity_id
_entity_poly.type
_entity_poly.pdbx_seq_one_letter_code
_entity_poly.pdbx_strand_id
1 'polypeptide(L)'
;MSVAPTTTGRLCLQPSYFTSSVYVNAVRDDIAVLVKSFEEQYSNSPHSCPFKLFKEIWCSQGWQWLHLKIFDPRGRDAFLHTTLRLFLECIVDLEKPITSLVTLFGLYTFFYTQPTDVCPPLHSVQHIPIPCDQYTTLISIPDTLTTTELEPFKPAVLHILKTFVTSQIFHILPASGLGCQNPRSLPREIVVPDVLDEEGPKRKGRPTKGDRVKRSKVALDNLDQWMQKTSLLGSSDLGAKHHLITSPPAEPTLLQYQMRKEMLLHALDKDPDGKAHINEANEEVFNRLKLSEELAESEVESDSGPPGLRRVQRAMKEKDREGRRGGLLGLLEGAGR
;
A
#
# COMPACT_ATOMS: atom_id res chain seq x y z
N MET A 1 5.54 13.52 0.21
CA MET A 1 5.24 12.12 -0.18
C MET A 1 4.70 12.15 -1.61
N SER A 2 5.43 11.56 -2.57
CA SER A 2 5.00 11.52 -3.97
C SER A 2 4.32 10.19 -4.23
N VAL A 3 3.01 10.22 -4.49
CA VAL A 3 2.27 9.06 -4.98
C VAL A 3 2.36 9.15 -6.50
N ALA A 4 3.17 8.29 -7.12
CA ALA A 4 3.27 8.29 -8.58
C ALA A 4 2.15 7.39 -9.14
N PRO A 5 1.35 7.87 -10.10
CA PRO A 5 0.39 7.03 -10.80
C PRO A 5 1.16 5.98 -11.61
N THR A 6 0.87 4.70 -11.38
CA THR A 6 1.30 3.66 -12.31
C THR A 6 0.43 3.69 -13.56
N THR A 7 0.95 3.16 -14.66
CA THR A 7 0.31 3.11 -16.01
C THR A 7 -1.08 2.44 -16.05
N THR A 8 -1.56 1.90 -14.92
CA THR A 8 -2.86 1.23 -14.76
C THR A 8 -3.87 1.99 -13.91
N GLY A 9 -3.55 3.21 -13.43
CA GLY A 9 -4.48 4.03 -12.64
C GLY A 9 -4.76 3.52 -11.23
N ARG A 10 -4.03 2.49 -10.74
CA ARG A 10 -4.08 2.05 -9.35
C ARG A 10 -3.05 2.81 -8.52
N LEU A 11 -3.50 3.39 -7.41
CA LEU A 11 -2.66 3.99 -6.38
C LEU A 11 -1.88 2.86 -5.69
N CYS A 12 -0.60 2.70 -6.02
CA CYS A 12 0.31 1.75 -5.36
C CYS A 12 1.36 2.52 -4.56
N LEU A 13 1.71 2.02 -3.38
CA LEU A 13 2.79 2.61 -2.60
C LEU A 13 4.12 2.36 -3.31
N GLN A 14 4.93 3.42 -3.43
CA GLN A 14 6.28 3.30 -3.97
C GLN A 14 7.13 2.44 -3.03
N PRO A 15 7.97 1.52 -3.54
CA PRO A 15 8.88 0.73 -2.71
C PRO A 15 9.74 1.54 -1.73
N SER A 16 10.11 2.77 -2.10
CA SER A 16 10.88 3.68 -1.24
C SER A 16 10.16 4.03 0.07
N TYR A 17 8.83 4.03 0.08
CA TYR A 17 8.03 4.25 1.29
C TYR A 17 8.40 3.26 2.40
N PHE A 18 8.56 1.97 2.07
CA PHE A 18 8.90 0.95 3.07
C PHE A 18 10.29 1.14 3.65
N THR A 19 11.21 1.77 2.91
CA THR A 19 12.55 2.11 3.42
C THR A 19 12.61 3.50 4.07
N SER A 20 11.52 4.26 4.09
CA SER A 20 11.46 5.62 4.63
C SER A 20 11.31 5.62 6.15
N SER A 21 11.68 6.73 6.80
CA SER A 21 11.55 6.91 8.25
C SER A 21 10.10 6.79 8.73
N VAL A 22 9.12 7.15 7.90
CA VAL A 22 7.69 7.04 8.25
C VAL A 22 7.30 5.59 8.50
N TYR A 23 7.72 4.68 7.62
CA TYR A 23 7.41 3.27 7.76
C TYR A 23 8.34 2.58 8.76
N VAL A 24 9.66 2.79 8.62
CA VAL A 24 10.68 2.14 9.46
C VAL A 24 10.49 2.47 10.93
N ASN A 25 10.26 3.73 11.28
CA ASN A 25 10.07 4.11 12.68
C ASN A 25 8.76 3.54 13.24
N ALA A 26 7.67 3.60 12.47
CA ALA A 26 6.40 3.02 12.90
C ALA A 26 6.53 1.52 13.19
N VAL A 27 7.21 0.75 12.32
CA VAL A 27 7.42 -0.68 12.56
C VAL A 27 8.36 -0.94 13.74
N ARG A 28 9.39 -0.12 13.94
CA ARG A 28 10.25 -0.21 15.13
C ARG A 28 9.47 0.05 16.42
N ASP A 29 8.59 1.04 16.41
CA ASP A 29 7.69 1.35 17.53
C ASP A 29 6.72 0.18 17.78
N ASP A 30 6.14 -0.39 16.72
CA ASP A 30 5.26 -1.56 16.82
C ASP A 30 6.01 -2.77 17.41
N ILE A 31 7.26 -3.03 16.99
CA ILE A 31 8.11 -4.09 17.55
C ILE A 31 8.39 -3.80 19.04
N ALA A 32 8.69 -2.56 19.40
CA ALA A 32 8.92 -2.18 20.79
C ALA A 32 7.66 -2.39 21.66
N VAL A 33 6.47 -2.09 21.13
CA VAL A 33 5.18 -2.35 21.79
C VAL A 33 4.92 -3.86 21.94
N LEU A 34 5.25 -4.66 20.93
CA LEU A 34 5.18 -6.13 20.99
C LEU A 34 6.07 -6.70 22.10
N VAL A 35 7.33 -6.26 22.15
CA VAL A 35 8.30 -6.68 23.17
C VAL A 35 7.85 -6.26 24.56
N LYS A 36 7.47 -4.99 24.74
CA LYS A 36 7.01 -4.46 26.03
C LYS A 36 5.77 -5.20 26.54
N SER A 37 4.79 -5.44 25.67
CA SER A 37 3.57 -6.17 26.04
C SER A 37 3.89 -7.61 26.47
N PHE A 38 4.85 -8.24 25.80
CA PHE A 38 5.32 -9.57 26.15
C PHE A 38 6.03 -9.58 27.51
N GLU A 39 6.97 -8.65 27.74
CA GLU A 39 7.71 -8.51 29.00
C GLU A 39 6.76 -8.30 30.19
N GLU A 40 5.77 -7.41 30.05
CA GLU A 40 4.78 -7.13 31.09
C GLU A 40 3.93 -8.37 31.41
N GLN A 41 3.41 -9.07 30.40
CA GLN A 41 2.55 -10.24 30.63
C GLN A 41 3.34 -11.46 31.11
N TYR A 42 4.55 -11.67 30.61
CA TYR A 42 5.41 -12.77 31.04
C TYR A 42 5.86 -12.59 32.49
N SER A 43 6.17 -11.36 32.91
CA SER A 43 6.49 -11.03 34.31
C SER A 43 5.31 -11.31 35.24
N ASN A 44 4.09 -11.09 34.79
CA ASN A 44 2.87 -11.39 35.55
C ASN A 44 2.49 -12.88 35.55
N SER A 45 3.06 -13.70 34.65
CA SER A 45 2.72 -15.12 34.49
C SER A 45 3.92 -15.95 33.99
N PRO A 46 4.94 -16.15 34.84
CA PRO A 46 6.22 -16.77 34.47
C PRO A 46 6.12 -18.28 34.18
N HIS A 47 5.00 -18.92 34.51
CA HIS A 47 4.73 -20.34 34.18
C HIS A 47 4.05 -20.54 32.82
N SER A 48 3.80 -19.47 32.08
CA SER A 48 3.24 -19.57 30.74
C SER A 48 4.28 -20.11 29.75
N CYS A 49 3.83 -20.91 28.77
CA CYS A 49 4.70 -21.32 27.67
C CYS A 49 5.07 -20.08 26.84
N PRO A 50 6.35 -19.67 26.76
CA PRO A 50 6.72 -18.36 26.20
C PRO A 50 6.21 -18.14 24.77
N PHE A 51 6.34 -19.16 23.91
CA PHE A 51 5.88 -19.05 22.53
C PHE A 51 4.35 -19.02 22.40
N LYS A 52 3.62 -19.63 23.34
CA LYS A 52 2.15 -19.57 23.36
C LYS A 52 1.68 -18.15 23.71
N LEU A 53 2.25 -17.58 24.78
CA LEU A 53 1.99 -16.19 25.18
C LEU A 53 2.31 -15.23 24.05
N PHE A 54 3.48 -15.40 23.41
CA PHE A 54 3.88 -14.61 22.25
C PHE A 54 2.81 -14.63 21.15
N LYS A 55 2.29 -15.81 20.79
CA LYS A 55 1.25 -15.91 19.75
C LYS A 55 -0.04 -15.19 20.14
N GLU A 56 -0.46 -15.27 21.40
CA GLU A 56 -1.66 -14.56 21.88
C GLU A 56 -1.49 -13.04 21.75
N ILE A 57 -0.32 -12.52 22.11
CA ILE A 57 0.02 -11.09 21.97
C ILE A 57 0.14 -10.70 20.48
N TRP A 58 0.84 -11.50 19.67
CA TRP A 58 0.96 -11.31 18.23
C TRP A 58 -0.41 -11.17 17.55
N CYS A 59 -1.34 -12.07 17.90
CA CYS A 59 -2.69 -12.06 17.34
C CYS A 59 -3.51 -10.86 17.85
N SER A 60 -3.44 -10.56 19.14
CA SER A 60 -4.21 -9.44 19.73
C SER A 60 -3.78 -8.06 19.22
N GLN A 61 -2.48 -7.88 18.91
CA GLN A 61 -1.96 -6.67 18.27
C GLN A 61 -2.19 -6.64 16.74
N GLY A 62 -2.75 -7.71 16.16
CA GLY A 62 -3.13 -7.75 14.74
C GLY A 62 -1.98 -7.98 13.76
N TRP A 63 -0.81 -8.43 14.23
CA TRP A 63 0.35 -8.71 13.36
C TRP A 63 0.06 -9.75 12.27
N GLN A 64 -0.83 -10.71 12.54
CA GLN A 64 -1.32 -11.69 11.56
C GLN A 64 -1.94 -11.07 10.30
N TRP A 65 -2.50 -9.86 10.42
CA TRP A 65 -3.13 -9.15 9.31
C TRP A 65 -2.14 -8.29 8.53
N LEU A 66 -0.93 -8.11 9.05
CA LEU A 66 0.09 -7.25 8.43
C LEU A 66 0.46 -7.73 7.03
N HIS A 67 0.46 -9.05 6.81
CA HIS A 67 0.66 -9.66 5.49
C HIS A 67 -0.37 -9.24 4.46
N LEU A 68 -1.55 -8.76 4.85
CA LEU A 68 -2.62 -8.37 3.93
C LEU A 68 -2.67 -6.86 3.65
N LYS A 69 -1.69 -6.08 4.15
CA LYS A 69 -1.67 -4.64 3.87
C LYS A 69 -1.29 -4.31 2.44
N ILE A 70 -0.40 -5.10 1.82
CA ILE A 70 0.20 -4.81 0.52
C ILE A 70 0.02 -5.99 -0.44
N PHE A 71 -0.69 -5.74 -1.55
CA PHE A 71 -0.99 -6.75 -2.57
C PHE A 71 -0.23 -6.53 -3.88
N ASP A 72 0.31 -5.33 -4.11
CA ASP A 72 1.09 -5.07 -5.33
C ASP A 72 2.47 -5.75 -5.22
N PRO A 73 2.96 -6.46 -6.27
CA PRO A 73 4.17 -7.27 -6.14
C PRO A 73 5.42 -6.49 -5.74
N ARG A 74 5.61 -5.28 -6.29
CA ARG A 74 6.82 -4.47 -6.07
C ARG A 74 6.86 -3.86 -4.67
N GLY A 75 5.76 -3.29 -4.22
CA GLY A 75 5.61 -2.77 -2.88
C GLY A 75 5.68 -3.88 -1.85
N ARG A 76 5.06 -5.03 -2.14
CA ARG A 76 5.07 -6.20 -1.27
C ARG A 76 6.48 -6.76 -1.05
N ASP A 77 7.28 -6.86 -2.10
CA ASP A 77 8.68 -7.28 -2.00
C ASP A 77 9.48 -6.37 -1.06
N ALA A 78 9.43 -5.06 -1.28
CA ALA A 78 10.11 -4.09 -0.44
C ALA A 78 9.59 -4.09 1.00
N PHE A 79 8.27 -4.21 1.19
CA PHE A 79 7.61 -4.35 2.48
C PHE A 79 8.16 -5.56 3.25
N LEU A 80 8.08 -6.76 2.67
CA LEU A 80 8.49 -8.00 3.32
C LEU A 80 9.98 -7.98 3.68
N HIS A 81 10.85 -7.61 2.72
CA HIS A 81 12.28 -7.51 2.98
C HIS A 81 12.61 -6.47 4.06
N THR A 82 11.94 -5.32 4.08
CA THR A 82 12.19 -4.29 5.10
C THR A 82 11.71 -4.76 6.48
N THR A 83 10.50 -5.32 6.60
CA THR A 83 9.97 -5.81 7.88
C THR A 83 10.83 -6.94 8.45
N LEU A 84 11.22 -7.93 7.64
CA LEU A 84 12.10 -9.03 8.05
C LEU A 84 13.47 -8.52 8.52
N ARG A 85 14.04 -7.54 7.81
CA ARG A 85 15.29 -6.90 8.21
C ARG A 85 15.15 -6.14 9.54
N LEU A 86 14.05 -5.45 9.79
CA LEU A 86 13.84 -4.73 11.05
C LEU A 86 13.79 -5.69 12.25
N PHE A 87 13.17 -6.86 12.09
CA PHE A 87 13.27 -7.91 13.11
C PHE A 87 14.72 -8.36 13.33
N LEU A 88 15.49 -8.58 12.25
CA LEU A 88 16.91 -8.95 12.37
C LEU A 88 17.76 -7.89 13.06
N GLU A 89 17.55 -6.60 12.77
CA GLU A 89 18.25 -5.49 13.44
C GLU A 89 18.03 -5.54 14.95
N CYS A 90 16.80 -5.84 15.41
CA CYS A 90 16.50 -5.96 16.84
C CYS A 90 17.01 -7.26 17.48
N ILE A 91 17.19 -8.35 16.72
CA ILE A 91 17.74 -9.61 17.26
C ILE A 91 19.23 -9.48 17.55
N VAL A 92 19.96 -8.81 16.66
CA VAL A 92 21.42 -8.62 16.77
C VAL A 92 21.77 -7.60 17.85
N ASP A 93 20.83 -6.73 18.21
CA ASP A 93 20.96 -5.84 19.37
C ASP A 93 20.80 -6.64 20.68
N LEU A 94 21.94 -7.12 21.20
CA LEU A 94 22.02 -7.99 22.38
C LEU A 94 21.90 -7.22 23.72
N GLU A 95 21.63 -5.92 23.71
CA GLU A 95 21.48 -5.13 24.94
C GLU A 95 20.37 -5.68 25.85
N LYS A 96 19.32 -6.27 25.26
CA LYS A 96 18.18 -6.82 25.99
C LYS A 96 17.83 -8.23 25.47
N PRO A 97 18.26 -9.30 26.16
CA PRO A 97 18.03 -10.68 25.71
C PRO A 97 16.56 -11.02 25.42
N ILE A 98 15.63 -10.52 26.22
CA ILE A 98 14.18 -10.74 26.00
C ILE A 98 13.71 -10.07 24.70
N THR A 99 14.22 -8.88 24.38
CA THR A 99 13.95 -8.20 23.12
C THR A 99 14.41 -9.06 21.94
N SER A 100 15.63 -9.59 21.98
CA SER A 100 16.16 -10.47 20.92
C SER A 100 15.34 -11.77 20.76
N LEU A 101 14.85 -12.33 21.86
CA LEU A 101 14.02 -13.54 21.85
C LEU A 101 12.63 -13.32 21.25
N VAL A 102 11.93 -12.27 21.69
CA VAL A 102 10.60 -11.94 21.19
C VAL A 102 10.65 -11.55 19.71
N THR A 103 11.69 -10.81 19.31
CA THR A 103 11.90 -10.45 17.90
C THR A 103 12.27 -11.66 17.04
N LEU A 104 12.99 -12.65 17.57
CA LEU A 104 13.21 -13.94 16.91
C LEU A 104 11.89 -14.71 16.70
N PHE A 105 11.00 -14.71 17.69
CA PHE A 105 9.66 -15.29 17.54
C PHE A 105 8.84 -14.55 16.48
N GLY A 106 8.95 -13.22 16.44
CA GLY A 106 8.37 -12.35 15.41
C GLY A 106 8.89 -12.69 14.01
N LEU A 107 10.20 -12.77 13.83
CA LEU A 107 10.84 -13.13 12.55
C LEU A 107 10.35 -14.49 12.06
N TYR A 108 10.38 -15.50 12.93
CA TYR A 108 9.90 -16.85 12.60
C TYR A 108 8.44 -16.86 12.19
N THR A 109 7.59 -16.24 13.01
CA THR A 109 6.14 -16.24 12.77
C THR A 109 5.81 -15.47 11.51
N PHE A 110 6.39 -14.28 11.31
CA PHE A 110 6.16 -13.46 10.13
C PHE A 110 6.60 -14.18 8.85
N PHE A 111 7.80 -14.80 8.84
CA PHE A 111 8.32 -15.48 7.65
C PHE A 111 7.47 -16.70 7.25
N TYR A 112 7.10 -17.56 8.21
CA TYR A 112 6.37 -18.80 7.91
C TYR A 112 4.85 -18.63 7.77
N THR A 113 4.29 -17.47 8.13
CA THR A 113 2.85 -17.17 7.93
C THR A 113 2.58 -16.37 6.66
N GLN A 114 3.58 -16.20 5.80
CA GLN A 114 3.37 -15.59 4.48
C GLN A 114 2.34 -16.41 3.67
N PRO A 115 1.37 -15.75 3.00
CA PRO A 115 0.35 -16.44 2.21
C PRO A 115 0.95 -17.03 0.93
N THR A 116 0.93 -18.36 0.82
CA THR A 116 1.49 -19.11 -0.33
C THR A 116 0.44 -19.72 -1.23
N ASP A 117 -0.78 -19.96 -0.74
CA ASP A 117 -1.88 -20.61 -1.48
C ASP A 117 -3.06 -19.64 -1.66
N VAL A 118 -2.85 -18.62 -2.48
CA VAL A 118 -3.82 -17.55 -2.75
C VAL A 118 -4.00 -17.37 -4.25
N CYS A 119 -5.24 -17.08 -4.67
CA CYS A 119 -5.58 -16.79 -6.06
C CYS A 119 -6.24 -15.39 -6.16
N PRO A 120 -5.60 -14.41 -6.81
CA PRO A 120 -4.31 -14.46 -7.52
C PRO A 120 -3.10 -14.67 -6.57
N PRO A 121 -1.99 -15.24 -7.07
CA PRO A 121 -0.81 -15.52 -6.26
C PRO A 121 -0.19 -14.23 -5.72
N LEU A 122 0.07 -14.21 -4.42
CA LEU A 122 0.77 -13.11 -3.76
C LEU A 122 2.26 -13.41 -3.68
N HIS A 123 3.07 -12.37 -3.91
CA HIS A 123 4.53 -12.48 -3.77
C HIS A 123 4.91 -12.89 -2.34
N SER A 124 5.84 -13.82 -2.20
CA SER A 124 6.37 -14.25 -0.90
C SER A 124 7.87 -14.35 -0.97
N VAL A 125 8.55 -13.90 0.10
CA VAL A 125 10.01 -13.94 0.19
C VAL A 125 10.44 -15.33 0.61
N GLN A 126 11.34 -15.93 -0.18
CA GLN A 126 11.91 -17.26 0.07
C GLN A 126 13.20 -17.20 0.90
N HIS A 127 13.96 -16.10 0.79
CA HIS A 127 15.23 -15.94 1.49
C HIS A 127 15.37 -14.57 2.12
N ILE A 128 15.94 -14.54 3.33
CA ILE A 128 16.22 -13.34 4.10
C ILE A 128 17.72 -13.02 3.97
N PRO A 129 18.09 -11.85 3.42
CA PRO A 129 19.48 -11.43 3.38
C PRO A 129 20.01 -11.16 4.80
N ILE A 130 21.14 -11.76 5.17
CA ILE A 130 21.77 -11.58 6.48
C ILE A 130 23.31 -11.54 6.35
N PRO A 131 23.99 -10.53 6.90
CA PRO A 131 25.45 -10.50 6.99
C PRO A 131 26.01 -11.69 7.78
N CYS A 132 27.16 -12.22 7.36
CA CYS A 132 27.75 -13.43 7.94
C CYS A 132 28.08 -13.30 9.44
N ASP A 133 28.46 -12.11 9.90
CA ASP A 133 28.69 -11.78 11.30
C ASP A 133 27.38 -11.79 12.11
N GLN A 134 26.32 -11.16 11.58
CA GLN A 134 24.99 -11.18 12.20
C GLN A 134 24.39 -12.60 12.25
N TYR A 135 24.62 -13.40 11.21
CA TYR A 135 24.22 -14.80 11.19
C TYR A 135 24.93 -15.60 12.28
N THR A 136 26.23 -15.37 12.48
CA THR A 136 27.00 -16.02 13.55
C THR A 136 26.42 -15.65 14.92
N THR A 137 26.11 -14.38 15.15
CA THR A 137 25.45 -13.91 16.38
C THR A 137 24.10 -14.60 16.58
N LEU A 138 23.25 -14.66 15.55
CA LEU A 138 21.93 -15.29 15.60
C LEU A 138 22.01 -16.77 16.02
N ILE A 139 22.95 -17.53 15.45
CA ILE A 139 23.12 -18.95 15.77
C ILE A 139 23.67 -19.17 17.19
N SER A 140 24.40 -18.20 17.75
CA SER A 140 24.93 -18.27 19.12
C SER A 140 23.93 -17.92 20.24
N ILE A 141 22.72 -17.45 19.91
CA ILE A 141 21.71 -17.07 20.90
C ILE A 141 21.41 -18.19 21.93
N PRO A 142 21.24 -19.47 21.57
CA PRO A 142 20.94 -20.51 22.56
C PRO A 142 22.00 -20.67 23.65
N ASP A 143 23.25 -20.31 23.35
CA ASP A 143 24.38 -20.42 24.27
C ASP A 143 24.36 -19.31 25.33
N THR A 144 23.69 -18.18 25.06
CA THR A 144 23.53 -17.08 26.01
C THR A 144 22.34 -17.28 26.97
N LEU A 145 21.46 -18.24 26.69
CA LEU A 145 20.28 -18.56 27.51
C LEU A 145 20.62 -19.54 28.66
N THR A 146 21.55 -19.14 29.52
CA THR A 146 21.97 -19.94 30.68
C THR A 146 21.32 -19.50 32.00
N THR A 147 20.71 -18.31 32.03
CA THR A 147 20.01 -17.78 33.21
C THR A 147 18.68 -18.50 33.45
N THR A 148 18.35 -18.77 34.72
CA THR A 148 17.11 -19.46 35.14
C THR A 148 15.83 -18.84 34.58
N GLU A 149 15.80 -17.52 34.40
CA GLU A 149 14.64 -16.78 33.85
C GLU A 149 14.44 -16.98 32.33
N LEU A 150 15.54 -17.27 31.62
CA LEU A 150 15.58 -17.40 30.15
C LEU A 150 15.59 -18.86 29.67
N GLU A 151 15.86 -19.80 30.57
CA GLU A 151 15.82 -21.24 30.31
C GLU A 151 14.52 -21.72 29.64
N PRO A 152 13.31 -21.22 30.02
CA PRO A 152 12.05 -21.63 29.38
C PRO A 152 11.96 -21.33 27.88
N PHE A 153 12.76 -20.38 27.37
CA PHE A 153 12.76 -20.00 25.95
C PHE A 153 13.60 -20.94 25.09
N LYS A 154 14.60 -21.59 25.69
CA LYS A 154 15.62 -22.38 24.99
C LYS A 154 15.04 -23.45 24.05
N PRO A 155 14.01 -24.24 24.43
CA PRO A 155 13.43 -25.24 23.52
C PRO A 155 12.82 -24.61 22.25
N ALA A 156 12.11 -23.48 22.40
CA ALA A 156 11.48 -22.79 21.28
C ALA A 156 12.54 -22.16 20.36
N VAL A 157 13.56 -21.52 20.93
CA VAL A 157 14.66 -20.91 20.18
C VAL A 157 15.44 -21.96 19.39
N LEU A 158 15.80 -23.08 20.02
CA LEU A 158 16.48 -24.18 19.33
C LEU A 158 15.65 -24.75 18.18
N HIS A 159 14.34 -24.91 18.37
CA HIS A 159 13.45 -25.34 17.31
C HIS A 159 13.43 -24.35 16.14
N ILE A 160 13.27 -23.05 16.42
CA ILE A 160 13.23 -22.00 15.40
C ILE A 160 14.53 -21.95 14.60
N LEU A 161 15.68 -21.90 15.28
CA LEU A 161 16.98 -21.82 14.61
C LEU A 161 17.29 -23.09 13.81
N LYS A 162 16.97 -24.28 14.35
CA LYS A 162 17.10 -25.54 13.61
C LYS A 162 16.25 -25.52 12.34
N THR A 163 15.02 -25.02 12.43
CA THR A 163 14.11 -24.89 11.29
C THR A 163 14.66 -23.89 10.26
N PHE A 164 15.20 -22.74 10.68
CA PHE A 164 15.83 -21.79 9.76
C PHE A 164 17.03 -22.37 9.00
N VAL A 165 17.90 -23.10 9.70
CA VAL A 165 19.09 -23.75 9.10
C VAL A 165 18.68 -24.87 8.15
N THR A 166 17.72 -25.71 8.55
CA THR A 166 17.27 -26.85 7.74
C THR A 166 16.56 -26.38 6.46
N SER A 167 15.74 -25.33 6.56
CA SER A 167 15.01 -24.75 5.43
C SER A 167 15.85 -23.78 4.58
N GLN A 168 17.12 -23.54 4.94
CA GLN A 168 18.04 -22.63 4.23
C GLN A 168 17.43 -21.26 3.92
N ILE A 169 16.75 -20.66 4.90
CA ILE A 169 16.02 -19.41 4.66
C ILE A 169 16.93 -18.19 4.52
N PHE A 170 18.22 -18.29 4.84
CA PHE A 170 19.12 -17.14 4.88
C PHE A 170 20.00 -17.07 3.63
N HIS A 171 20.04 -15.89 3.01
CA HIS A 171 21.02 -15.56 1.99
C HIS A 171 22.19 -14.81 2.66
N ILE A 172 23.32 -15.51 2.83
CA ILE A 172 24.49 -14.99 3.55
C ILE A 172 25.15 -13.89 2.71
N LEU A 173 25.25 -12.71 3.30
CA LEU A 173 25.96 -11.55 2.76
C LEU A 173 27.35 -11.41 3.42
N PRO A 174 28.26 -10.62 2.80
CA PRO A 174 29.51 -10.22 3.45
C PRO A 174 29.28 -9.53 4.80
N ALA A 175 30.34 -9.38 5.60
CA ALA A 175 30.26 -8.78 6.94
C ALA A 175 29.57 -7.40 6.93
N SER A 176 28.79 -7.11 7.99
CA SER A 176 27.95 -5.92 8.08
C SER A 176 28.71 -4.60 7.93
N GLY A 177 29.96 -4.55 8.38
CA GLY A 177 30.85 -3.38 8.25
C GLY A 177 31.11 -2.95 6.80
N LEU A 178 30.94 -3.84 5.82
CA LEU A 178 31.08 -3.54 4.39
C LEU A 178 29.85 -2.87 3.79
N GLY A 179 28.74 -2.75 4.53
CA GLY A 179 27.51 -2.14 4.05
C GLY A 179 26.83 -2.96 2.94
N CYS A 180 26.86 -4.28 3.05
CA CYS A 180 26.35 -5.23 2.06
C CYS A 180 24.82 -5.27 1.91
N GLN A 181 24.08 -4.68 2.85
CA GLN A 181 22.62 -4.63 2.80
C GLN A 181 22.15 -3.50 1.88
N ASN A 182 20.96 -3.67 1.29
CA ASN A 182 20.32 -2.66 0.45
C ASN A 182 18.94 -2.29 1.03
N PRO A 183 18.71 -1.04 1.45
CA PRO A 183 19.67 0.07 1.57
C PRO A 183 20.76 -0.22 2.61
N ARG A 184 21.90 0.50 2.59
CA ARG A 184 22.98 0.25 3.57
C ARG A 184 22.51 0.40 5.02
N SER A 185 21.69 1.41 5.29
CA SER A 185 21.10 1.70 6.60
C SER A 185 19.60 1.97 6.47
N LEU A 186 18.84 1.65 7.52
CA LEU A 186 17.43 2.01 7.65
C LEU A 186 17.23 3.04 8.78
N PRO A 187 16.42 4.10 8.56
CA PRO A 187 15.73 4.43 7.32
C PRO A 187 16.66 4.98 6.23
N ARG A 188 16.31 4.76 4.95
CA ARG A 188 17.00 5.34 3.79
C ARG A 188 16.65 6.80 3.59
N GLU A 189 15.38 7.13 3.70
CA GLU A 189 14.83 8.47 3.49
C GLU A 189 14.28 8.99 4.81
N ILE A 190 14.80 10.12 5.29
CA ILE A 190 14.29 10.77 6.50
C ILE A 190 13.26 11.81 6.05
N VAL A 191 12.00 11.54 6.34
CA VAL A 191 10.92 12.51 6.16
C VAL A 191 10.99 13.48 7.33
N VAL A 192 11.55 14.66 7.08
CA VAL A 192 11.50 15.78 8.01
C VAL A 192 10.10 16.40 7.88
N PRO A 193 9.29 16.46 8.96
CA PRO A 193 8.08 17.26 8.95
C PRO A 193 8.47 18.70 8.63
N ASP A 194 7.76 19.37 7.71
CA ASP A 194 8.00 20.79 7.37
C ASP A 194 7.84 21.66 8.63
N VAL A 195 8.90 21.81 9.42
CA VAL A 195 9.03 22.84 10.44
C VAL A 195 9.47 24.10 9.69
N LEU A 196 8.48 24.91 9.28
CA LEU A 196 8.57 26.35 9.01
C LEU A 196 9.96 26.93 8.62
N ASP A 197 10.59 26.47 7.53
CA ASP A 197 11.71 27.20 6.94
C ASP A 197 11.19 28.36 6.08
N GLU A 198 11.01 29.52 6.73
CA GLU A 198 10.65 30.81 6.11
C GLU A 198 11.84 31.55 5.47
N GLU A 199 13.09 31.13 5.62
CA GLU A 199 14.24 31.99 5.26
C GLU A 199 15.15 31.37 4.19
N GLY A 200 14.71 31.42 2.93
CA GLY A 200 15.58 31.19 1.78
C GLY A 200 15.12 32.01 0.56
N PRO A 201 16.03 32.66 -0.19
CA PRO A 201 15.66 33.53 -1.31
C PRO A 201 15.08 32.68 -2.46
N LYS A 202 13.77 32.83 -2.69
CA LYS A 202 13.01 32.02 -3.65
C LYS A 202 13.24 32.52 -5.09
N ARG A 203 13.58 31.59 -5.98
CA ARG A 203 13.75 31.80 -7.42
C ARG A 203 12.45 32.30 -8.06
N LYS A 204 12.55 33.36 -8.86
CA LYS A 204 11.44 34.05 -9.56
C LYS A 204 10.73 33.04 -10.49
N GLY A 205 9.43 32.83 -10.30
CA GLY A 205 8.57 32.02 -11.18
C GLY A 205 7.92 30.77 -10.57
N ARG A 206 8.33 30.33 -9.36
CA ARG A 206 7.61 29.25 -8.65
C ARG A 206 6.37 29.83 -7.94
N PRO A 207 5.15 29.31 -8.18
CA PRO A 207 3.96 29.73 -7.44
C PRO A 207 4.23 29.67 -5.93
N THR A 208 3.97 30.76 -5.22
CA THR A 208 4.31 30.85 -3.81
C THR A 208 3.44 29.89 -2.98
N LYS A 209 3.88 29.55 -1.76
CA LYS A 209 3.07 28.73 -0.83
C LYS A 209 1.72 29.41 -0.55
N GLY A 210 1.69 30.75 -0.53
CA GLY A 210 0.45 31.54 -0.49
C GLY A 210 -0.44 31.33 -1.73
N ASP A 211 0.13 31.29 -2.93
CA ASP A 211 -0.62 31.00 -4.15
C ASP A 211 -1.13 29.56 -4.18
N ARG A 212 -0.34 28.60 -3.69
CA ARG A 212 -0.79 27.21 -3.51
C ARG A 212 -1.94 27.13 -2.53
N VAL A 213 -1.83 27.73 -1.35
CA VAL A 213 -2.93 27.75 -0.35
C VAL A 213 -4.17 28.45 -0.89
N LYS A 214 -4.02 29.56 -1.59
CA LYS A 214 -5.14 30.24 -2.26
C LYS A 214 -5.79 29.36 -3.33
N ARG A 215 -5.00 28.68 -4.16
CA ARG A 215 -5.51 27.72 -5.17
C ARG A 215 -6.20 26.53 -4.52
N SER A 216 -5.63 25.97 -3.44
CA SER A 216 -6.25 24.88 -2.67
C SER A 216 -7.57 25.30 -2.06
N LYS A 217 -7.64 26.52 -1.51
CA LYS A 217 -8.85 27.08 -0.93
C LYS A 217 -9.93 27.29 -1.99
N VAL A 218 -9.58 27.88 -3.13
CA VAL A 218 -10.48 28.03 -4.28
C VAL A 218 -10.96 26.67 -4.81
N ALA A 219 -10.08 25.66 -4.84
CA ALA A 219 -10.46 24.30 -5.25
C ALA A 219 -11.43 23.66 -4.25
N LEU A 220 -11.23 23.86 -2.95
CA LEU A 220 -12.15 23.40 -1.91
C LEU A 220 -13.50 24.12 -1.97
N ASP A 221 -13.50 25.44 -2.17
CA ASP A 221 -14.72 26.23 -2.28
C ASP A 221 -15.53 25.83 -3.53
N ASN A 222 -14.84 25.56 -4.65
CA ASN A 222 -15.47 25.04 -5.87
C ASN A 222 -16.03 23.63 -5.68
N LEU A 223 -15.31 22.77 -4.95
CA LEU A 223 -15.78 21.44 -4.59
C LEU A 223 -17.02 21.52 -3.70
N ASP A 224 -17.03 22.42 -2.72
CA ASP A 224 -18.17 22.63 -1.82
C ASP A 224 -19.39 23.17 -2.56
N GLN A 225 -19.22 24.13 -3.48
CA GLN A 225 -20.29 24.58 -4.37
C GLN A 225 -20.81 23.45 -5.27
N TRP A 226 -19.91 22.61 -5.79
CA TRP A 226 -20.32 21.45 -6.60
C TRP A 226 -21.12 20.46 -5.76
N MET A 227 -20.65 20.13 -4.55
CA MET A 227 -21.36 19.28 -3.60
C MET A 227 -22.75 19.83 -3.32
N GLN A 228 -22.90 21.12 -3.01
CA GLN A 228 -24.18 21.77 -2.76
C GLN A 228 -25.13 21.70 -3.97
N LYS A 229 -24.61 21.87 -5.19
CA LYS A 229 -25.41 21.75 -6.42
C LYS A 229 -25.87 20.32 -6.71
N THR A 230 -25.07 19.32 -6.37
CA THR A 230 -25.45 17.89 -6.48
C THR A 230 -26.27 17.39 -5.30
N SER A 231 -26.41 18.18 -4.24
CA SER A 231 -27.12 17.81 -3.00
C SER A 231 -28.54 18.38 -2.98
N LEU A 232 -29.46 17.90 -3.84
CA LEU A 232 -30.90 18.09 -3.61
C LEU A 232 -31.73 16.89 -4.08
N LEU A 233 -32.16 16.05 -3.12
CA LEU A 233 -33.55 15.92 -2.63
C LEU A 233 -33.68 14.60 -1.84
N GLY A 234 -33.78 14.74 -0.51
CA GLY A 234 -34.33 13.71 0.37
C GLY A 234 -33.32 12.80 1.08
N SER A 235 -32.84 13.22 2.24
CA SER A 235 -32.98 12.49 3.50
C SER A 235 -32.09 13.11 4.57
N SER A 236 -32.70 13.36 5.71
CA SER A 236 -32.16 14.01 6.91
C SER A 236 -31.01 13.23 7.56
N ASP A 237 -30.22 14.00 8.30
CA ASP A 237 -29.51 13.63 9.53
C ASP A 237 -28.88 12.24 9.61
N LEU A 238 -27.58 12.19 9.33
CA LEU A 238 -26.55 11.52 10.15
C LEU A 238 -25.18 11.82 9.52
N GLY A 239 -24.31 12.44 10.31
CA GLY A 239 -22.96 12.96 10.01
C GLY A 239 -21.98 12.10 9.20
N ALA A 240 -22.31 11.75 7.96
CA ALA A 240 -21.41 11.08 7.03
C ALA A 240 -21.41 11.84 5.69
N LYS A 241 -20.34 12.63 5.49
CA LYS A 241 -20.12 13.53 4.33
C LYS A 241 -19.71 12.81 3.04
N HIS A 242 -19.96 11.50 2.93
CA HIS A 242 -19.48 10.71 1.81
C HIS A 242 -20.65 9.95 1.20
N HIS A 243 -21.16 10.42 0.05
CA HIS A 243 -22.30 9.83 -0.65
C HIS A 243 -22.09 8.34 -0.97
N LEU A 244 -20.85 7.92 -1.20
CA LEU A 244 -20.49 6.50 -1.42
C LEU A 244 -20.44 5.65 -0.13
N ILE A 245 -20.41 6.28 1.05
CA ILE A 245 -20.44 5.59 2.35
C ILE A 245 -21.88 5.55 2.89
N THR A 246 -22.65 6.62 2.71
CA THR A 246 -24.09 6.67 3.07
C THR A 246 -24.98 5.96 2.05
N SER A 247 -24.53 5.87 0.80
CA SER A 247 -25.17 5.12 -0.27
C SER A 247 -24.11 4.27 -0.96
N PRO A 248 -23.67 3.14 -0.36
CA PRO A 248 -22.90 2.16 -1.13
C PRO A 248 -23.70 1.85 -2.39
N PRO A 249 -23.07 1.81 -3.59
CA PRO A 249 -23.77 1.39 -4.79
C PRO A 249 -24.33 0.01 -4.52
N ALA A 250 -25.66 -0.07 -4.32
CA ALA A 250 -26.31 -1.34 -4.04
C ALA A 250 -25.93 -2.31 -5.18
N GLU A 251 -25.84 -3.61 -4.89
CA GLU A 251 -25.46 -4.64 -5.87
C GLU A 251 -26.20 -4.57 -7.23
N PRO A 252 -27.40 -3.96 -7.41
CA PRO A 252 -27.94 -3.75 -8.75
C PRO A 252 -27.45 -2.49 -9.50
N THR A 253 -26.48 -1.70 -9.02
CA THR A 253 -26.12 -0.41 -9.66
C THR A 253 -25.58 -0.60 -11.09
N LEU A 254 -24.77 -1.63 -11.33
CA LEU A 254 -24.30 -1.98 -12.68
C LEU A 254 -25.46 -2.44 -13.57
N LEU A 255 -26.35 -3.28 -13.04
CA LEU A 255 -27.54 -3.78 -13.73
C LEU A 255 -28.51 -2.65 -14.07
N GLN A 256 -28.72 -1.71 -13.15
CA GLN A 256 -29.54 -0.51 -13.37
C GLN A 256 -28.91 0.41 -14.41
N TYR A 257 -27.58 0.59 -14.38
CA TYR A 257 -26.87 1.34 -15.41
C TYR A 257 -27.03 0.68 -16.79
N GLN A 258 -26.80 -0.62 -16.90
CA GLN A 258 -26.97 -1.38 -18.13
C GLN A 258 -28.41 -1.27 -18.65
N MET A 259 -29.41 -1.45 -17.78
CA MET A 259 -30.81 -1.33 -18.15
C MET A 259 -31.15 0.09 -18.64
N ARG A 260 -30.75 1.14 -17.92
CA ARG A 260 -31.01 2.53 -18.31
C ARG A 260 -30.27 2.92 -19.59
N LYS A 261 -29.05 2.42 -19.78
CA LYS A 261 -28.27 2.61 -21.01
C LYS A 261 -28.98 1.96 -22.20
N GLU A 262 -29.43 0.72 -22.07
CA GLU A 262 -30.19 0.04 -23.14
C GLU A 262 -31.49 0.78 -23.46
N MET A 263 -32.22 1.25 -22.44
CA MET A 263 -33.41 2.09 -22.65
C MET A 263 -33.10 3.38 -23.39
N LEU A 264 -32.00 4.06 -23.05
CA LEU A 264 -31.56 5.30 -23.70
C LEU A 264 -31.13 5.04 -25.15
N LEU A 265 -30.33 4.00 -25.39
CA LEU A 265 -29.89 3.63 -26.73
C LEU A 265 -31.07 3.24 -27.61
N HIS A 266 -32.05 2.52 -27.07
CA HIS A 266 -33.27 2.17 -27.79
C HIS A 266 -34.18 3.37 -28.06
N ALA A 267 -34.21 4.37 -27.17
CA ALA A 267 -34.92 5.62 -27.41
C ALA A 267 -34.22 6.45 -28.51
N LEU A 268 -32.89 6.48 -28.51
CA LEU A 268 -32.09 7.16 -29.54
C LEU A 268 -32.10 6.44 -30.89
N ASP A 269 -32.24 5.11 -30.93
CA ASP A 269 -32.41 4.36 -32.18
C ASP A 269 -33.77 4.66 -32.87
N LYS A 270 -34.77 5.10 -32.10
CA LYS A 270 -36.08 5.52 -32.62
C LYS A 270 -36.12 6.98 -33.09
N ASP A 271 -35.14 7.76 -32.67
CA ASP A 271 -34.96 9.15 -33.09
C ASP A 271 -34.15 9.18 -34.39
N PRO A 272 -34.64 9.79 -35.49
CA PRO A 272 -33.88 9.91 -36.73
C PRO A 272 -32.50 10.57 -36.53
N ASP A 273 -32.35 11.45 -35.54
CA ASP A 273 -31.12 12.18 -35.25
C ASP A 273 -30.33 11.59 -34.08
N GLY A 274 -30.84 10.54 -33.41
CA GLY A 274 -30.24 9.99 -32.19
C GLY A 274 -28.82 9.46 -32.39
N LYS A 275 -28.50 8.92 -33.57
CA LYS A 275 -27.12 8.53 -33.94
C LYS A 275 -26.19 9.72 -34.08
N ALA A 276 -26.68 10.85 -34.58
CA ALA A 276 -25.88 12.07 -34.70
C ALA A 276 -25.56 12.63 -33.31
N HIS A 277 -26.54 12.65 -32.40
CA HIS A 277 -26.33 13.10 -31.02
C HIS A 277 -25.33 12.24 -30.24
N ILE A 278 -25.35 10.91 -30.42
CA ILE A 278 -24.34 10.03 -29.81
C ILE A 278 -22.95 10.34 -30.37
N ASN A 279 -22.83 10.64 -31.66
CA ASN A 279 -21.54 10.98 -32.27
C ASN A 279 -20.99 12.30 -31.77
N GLU A 280 -21.83 13.33 -31.72
CA GLU A 280 -21.48 14.65 -31.22
C GLU A 280 -21.04 14.59 -29.76
N ALA A 281 -21.80 13.89 -28.90
CA ALA A 281 -21.42 13.70 -27.50
C ALA A 281 -20.10 12.94 -27.34
N ASN A 282 -19.86 11.92 -28.18
CA ASN A 282 -18.60 11.17 -28.16
C ASN A 282 -17.41 12.05 -28.57
N GLU A 283 -17.58 12.88 -29.62
CA GLU A 283 -16.56 13.81 -30.09
C GLU A 283 -16.28 14.92 -29.09
N GLU A 284 -17.32 15.48 -28.45
CA GLU A 284 -17.16 16.51 -27.44
C GLU A 284 -16.36 16.00 -26.24
N VAL A 285 -16.68 14.81 -25.73
CA VAL A 285 -15.95 14.20 -24.61
C VAL A 285 -14.51 13.88 -25.00
N PHE A 286 -14.27 13.40 -26.23
CA PHE A 286 -12.92 13.16 -26.73
C PHE A 286 -12.10 14.44 -26.81
N ASN A 287 -12.67 15.51 -27.35
CA ASN A 287 -12.00 16.81 -27.49
C ASN A 287 -11.69 17.43 -26.12
N ARG A 288 -12.60 17.31 -25.14
CA ARG A 288 -12.36 17.76 -23.76
C ARG A 288 -11.24 16.97 -23.09
N LEU A 289 -11.21 15.65 -23.30
CA LEU A 289 -10.13 14.79 -22.77
C LEU A 289 -8.78 15.18 -23.38
N LYS A 290 -8.75 15.40 -24.70
CA LYS A 290 -7.56 15.86 -25.42
C LYS A 290 -7.04 17.19 -24.88
N LEU A 291 -7.91 18.18 -24.71
CA LEU A 291 -7.55 19.48 -24.12
C LEU A 291 -7.05 19.33 -22.67
N SER A 292 -7.64 18.45 -21.87
CA SER A 292 -7.20 18.20 -20.49
C SER A 292 -5.82 17.53 -20.42
N GLU A 293 -5.50 16.68 -21.40
CA GLU A 293 -4.18 16.05 -21.51
C GLU A 293 -3.14 17.02 -22.07
N GLU A 294 -3.47 17.84 -23.06
CA GLU A 294 -2.59 18.92 -23.56
C GLU A 294 -2.24 19.94 -22.46
N LEU A 295 -3.16 20.20 -21.52
CA LEU A 295 -2.92 21.01 -20.32
C LEU A 295 -2.06 20.29 -19.26
N ALA A 296 -2.03 18.95 -19.27
CA ALA A 296 -1.23 18.13 -18.36
C ALA A 296 0.18 17.82 -18.90
N GLU A 297 0.37 17.78 -20.23
CA GLU A 297 1.63 17.48 -20.94
C GLU A 297 2.68 18.60 -20.90
N SER A 298 2.52 19.62 -20.04
CA SER A 298 3.64 20.53 -19.73
C SER A 298 4.78 19.88 -18.93
N GLU A 299 4.66 18.61 -18.54
CA GLU A 299 5.73 17.80 -17.97
C GLU A 299 5.75 16.40 -18.63
N VAL A 300 6.76 16.16 -19.46
CA VAL A 300 7.20 14.87 -20.07
C VAL A 300 6.64 14.56 -21.48
N GLU A 301 7.47 14.81 -22.49
CA GLU A 301 7.33 14.30 -23.86
C GLU A 301 7.42 12.76 -23.87
N SER A 302 6.34 12.09 -24.28
CA SER A 302 6.34 10.67 -24.62
C SER A 302 5.72 10.51 -26.01
N ASP A 303 6.53 9.98 -26.93
CA ASP A 303 6.25 9.81 -28.37
C ASP A 303 5.15 8.77 -28.70
N SER A 304 4.27 8.48 -27.73
CA SER A 304 3.23 7.47 -27.89
C SER A 304 1.87 7.82 -27.29
N GLY A 305 1.68 8.98 -26.66
CA GLY A 305 0.37 9.43 -26.16
C GLY A 305 -0.22 8.58 -25.00
N PRO A 306 -1.05 9.15 -24.12
CA PRO A 306 -1.48 8.46 -22.90
C PRO A 306 -2.41 7.24 -23.15
N PRO A 307 -2.38 6.23 -22.26
CA PRO A 307 -3.24 5.04 -22.37
C PRO A 307 -4.76 5.34 -22.35
N GLY A 308 -5.17 6.43 -21.70
CA GLY A 308 -6.57 6.85 -21.54
C GLY A 308 -7.20 7.29 -22.86
N LEU A 309 -6.54 8.20 -23.58
CA LEU A 309 -7.01 8.73 -24.86
C LEU A 309 -7.08 7.64 -25.93
N ARG A 310 -6.15 6.68 -25.93
CA ARG A 310 -6.19 5.49 -26.80
C ARG A 310 -7.40 4.60 -26.51
N ARG A 311 -7.79 4.41 -25.24
CA ARG A 311 -8.97 3.60 -24.87
C ARG A 311 -10.27 4.26 -25.32
N VAL A 312 -10.37 5.58 -25.15
CA VAL A 312 -11.51 6.37 -25.64
C VAL A 312 -11.60 6.32 -27.16
N GLN A 313 -10.48 6.54 -27.86
CA GLN A 313 -10.43 6.50 -29.32
C GLN A 313 -10.80 5.11 -29.87
N ARG A 314 -10.39 4.03 -29.18
CA ARG A 314 -10.81 2.67 -29.52
C ARG A 314 -12.32 2.48 -29.31
N ALA A 315 -12.88 2.93 -28.19
CA ALA A 315 -14.31 2.82 -27.92
C ALA A 315 -15.17 3.59 -28.94
N MET A 316 -14.71 4.76 -29.40
CA MET A 316 -15.37 5.50 -30.49
C MET A 316 -15.35 4.74 -31.83
N LYS A 317 -14.24 4.05 -32.14
CA LYS A 317 -14.12 3.23 -33.36
C LYS A 317 -14.93 1.93 -33.31
N GLU A 318 -15.21 1.43 -32.11
CA GLU A 318 -15.94 0.17 -31.91
C GLU A 318 -17.45 0.36 -31.70
N LYS A 319 -17.97 1.59 -31.74
CA LYS A 319 -19.38 1.93 -31.47
C LYS A 319 -20.42 1.26 -32.38
N ASP A 320 -19.99 0.86 -33.58
CA ASP A 320 -20.82 0.23 -34.62
C ASP A 320 -20.56 -1.28 -34.77
N ARG A 321 -19.72 -1.88 -33.92
CA ARG A 321 -19.46 -3.32 -33.95
C ARG A 321 -20.58 -4.11 -33.27
N GLU A 322 -20.91 -5.26 -33.85
CA GLU A 322 -21.88 -6.20 -33.27
C GLU A 322 -21.51 -6.53 -31.81
N GLY A 323 -22.45 -6.27 -30.89
CA GLY A 323 -22.28 -6.52 -29.46
C GLY A 323 -21.66 -5.38 -28.64
N ARG A 324 -21.27 -4.25 -29.23
CA ARG A 324 -20.76 -3.07 -28.50
C ARG A 324 -21.44 -1.79 -28.99
N ARG A 325 -22.58 -1.44 -28.38
CA ARG A 325 -23.35 -0.22 -28.72
C ARG A 325 -23.06 0.94 -27.76
N GLY A 326 -23.08 2.16 -28.29
CA GLY A 326 -23.02 3.40 -27.50
C GLY A 326 -21.62 3.99 -27.27
N GLY A 327 -20.57 3.46 -27.92
CA GLY A 327 -19.22 4.06 -27.90
C GLY A 327 -18.65 4.22 -26.48
N LEU A 328 -18.43 5.48 -26.05
CA LEU A 328 -17.92 5.80 -24.71
C LEU A 328 -18.80 5.26 -23.58
N LEU A 329 -20.12 5.14 -23.79
CA LEU A 329 -21.05 4.56 -22.80
C LEU A 329 -20.77 3.08 -22.53
N GLY A 330 -20.02 2.39 -23.40
CA GLY A 330 -19.58 1.00 -23.20
C GLY A 330 -18.31 0.85 -22.36
N LEU A 331 -17.54 1.92 -22.14
CA LEU A 331 -16.26 1.83 -21.42
C LEU A 331 -16.43 1.46 -19.94
N LEU A 332 -17.54 1.86 -19.34
CA LEU A 332 -17.81 1.68 -17.90
C LEU A 332 -18.19 0.23 -17.56
N GLU A 333 -18.55 -0.59 -18.55
CA GLU A 333 -18.98 -1.98 -18.33
C GLU A 333 -17.82 -2.97 -18.14
N GLY A 334 -16.59 -2.57 -18.51
CA GLY A 334 -15.39 -3.41 -18.42
C GLY A 334 -14.42 -3.06 -17.29
N ALA A 335 -14.70 -2.01 -16.51
CA ALA A 335 -13.84 -1.61 -15.40
C ALA A 335 -14.22 -2.36 -14.12
N GLY A 336 -13.49 -3.42 -13.79
CA GLY A 336 -13.66 -4.15 -12.52
C GLY A 336 -14.26 -5.56 -12.62
N ARG A 337 -14.23 -6.19 -13.81
CA ARG A 337 -14.32 -7.65 -13.93
C ARG A 337 -12.95 -8.31 -13.89
#